data_AF-A0AAW6YGN5-F1
#
_entry.id   AF-A0AAW6YGN5-F1
#
_cell.length_a   1.000
_cell.length_b   1.000
_cell.length_c   1.000
_cell.angle_alpha   90.00
_cell.angle_beta   90.00
_cell.angle_gamma   90.00
#
_symmetry.space_group_name_H-M   'P 1'
#
loop_
_entity.id
_entity.type
_entity.pdbx_description
1 polymer ?
#
loop_
_entity_poly.entity_id
_entity_poly.type
_entity_poly.pdbx_seq_one_letter_code
_entity_poly.pdbx_strand_id
1 'polypeptide(L)'
;SIYIAKLVFEWVKSLGGVDAMEKANREKSGLLYDYIDSSEFYSNPVRDKKSRSLCNIPFITINKDLDEKFVKEATERGFKNIKGHRS
;
A
#
# COMPACT_ATOMS: atom_id res chain seq x y z
N SER A 1 13.02 -23.60 -0.86
CA SER A 1 11.78 -23.24 -1.58
C SER A 1 12.03 -22.65 -2.97
N ILE A 2 12.65 -23.41 -3.89
CA ILE A 2 12.93 -22.96 -5.27
C ILE A 2 11.70 -23.11 -6.17
N TYR A 3 10.92 -24.18 -5.97
CA TYR A 3 9.74 -24.47 -6.79
C TYR A 3 8.66 -23.38 -6.72
N ILE A 4 8.36 -22.86 -5.52
CA ILE A 4 7.37 -21.78 -5.38
C ILE A 4 7.83 -20.50 -6.08
N ALA A 5 9.11 -20.15 -5.99
CA ALA A 5 9.66 -19.00 -6.71
C ALA A 5 9.50 -19.17 -8.23
N LYS A 6 9.78 -20.38 -8.77
CA LYS A 6 9.54 -20.69 -10.19
C LYS A 6 8.08 -20.40 -10.58
N LEU A 7 7.10 -20.89 -9.82
CA LEU A 7 5.68 -20.68 -10.11
C LEU A 7 5.30 -19.19 -10.09
N VAL A 8 5.83 -18.44 -9.12
CA VAL A 8 5.61 -16.98 -9.05
C VAL A 8 6.18 -16.29 -10.29
N PHE A 9 7.40 -16.65 -10.71
CA PHE A 9 8.01 -16.06 -11.90
C PHE A 9 7.28 -16.42 -13.19
N GLU A 10 6.76 -17.64 -13.33
CA GLU A 10 5.92 -18.06 -14.44
C GLU A 10 4.62 -17.24 -14.49
N TRP A 11 3.99 -17.01 -13.33
CA TRP A 11 2.82 -16.15 -13.21
C TRP A 11 3.12 -14.68 -13.54
N VAL A 12 4.23 -14.11 -13.06
CA VAL A 12 4.62 -12.74 -13.44
C VAL A 12 4.81 -12.62 -14.95
N LYS A 13 5.42 -13.61 -15.60
CA LYS A 13 5.55 -13.64 -17.06
C LYS A 13 4.18 -13.71 -17.75
N SER A 14 3.23 -14.50 -17.25
CA SER A 14 1.90 -14.60 -17.85
C SER A 14 1.08 -13.31 -17.74
N LEU A 15 1.38 -12.46 -16.76
CA LEU A 15 0.78 -11.12 -16.63
C LEU A 15 1.36 -10.06 -17.58
N GLY A 16 2.35 -10.41 -18.41
CA GLY A 16 3.07 -9.46 -19.27
C GLY A 16 4.42 -8.99 -18.70
N GLY A 17 4.94 -9.67 -17.68
CA GLY A 17 6.26 -9.40 -17.12
C GLY A 17 6.30 -8.21 -16.15
N VAL A 18 7.51 -7.76 -15.86
CA VAL A 18 7.77 -6.70 -14.86
C VAL A 18 7.19 -5.35 -15.26
N ASP A 19 7.20 -5.02 -16.55
CA ASP A 19 6.67 -3.73 -17.06
C ASP A 19 5.16 -3.62 -16.84
N ALA A 20 4.42 -4.71 -17.12
CA ALA A 20 2.98 -4.77 -16.87
C ALA A 20 2.67 -4.72 -15.36
N MET A 21 3.46 -5.42 -14.55
CA MET A 21 3.33 -5.39 -13.09
C MET A 21 3.64 -4.00 -12.51
N GLU A 22 4.66 -3.30 -13.01
CA GLU A 22 4.98 -1.94 -12.62
C GLU A 22 3.83 -0.99 -12.95
N LYS A 23 3.30 -1.06 -14.17
CA LYS A 23 2.14 -0.25 -14.58
C LYS A 23 0.95 -0.46 -13.63
N ALA A 24 0.59 -1.71 -13.36
CA ALA A 24 -0.49 -2.04 -12.43
C ALA A 24 -0.21 -1.56 -10.99
N ASN A 25 1.04 -1.65 -10.53
CA ASN A 25 1.43 -1.14 -9.21
C ASN A 25 1.37 0.39 -9.13
N ARG A 26 1.74 1.11 -10.20
CA ARG A 26 1.59 2.57 -10.29
C ARG A 26 0.12 2.98 -10.27
N GLU A 27 -0.74 2.29 -10.98
CA GLU A 27 -2.19 2.54 -10.95
C GLU A 27 -2.77 2.32 -9.55
N LYS A 28 -2.51 1.16 -8.93
CA LYS A 28 -3.00 0.86 -7.57
C LYS A 28 -2.48 1.82 -6.51
N SER A 29 -1.19 2.11 -6.51
CA SER A 29 -0.59 3.03 -5.54
C SER A 29 -1.07 4.47 -5.76
N GLY A 30 -1.20 4.88 -7.02
CA GLY A 30 -1.77 6.18 -7.41
C GLY A 30 -3.15 6.40 -6.80
N LEU A 31 -4.07 5.44 -6.94
CA LEU A 31 -5.42 5.53 -6.37
C LEU A 31 -5.42 5.85 -4.87
N LEU A 32 -4.54 5.21 -4.10
CA LEU A 32 -4.44 5.45 -2.65
C LEU A 32 -3.74 6.79 -2.35
N TYR A 33 -2.67 7.11 -3.06
CA TYR A 33 -1.94 8.37 -2.88
C TYR A 33 -2.80 9.58 -3.22
N ASP A 34 -3.53 9.53 -4.33
CA ASP A 34 -4.42 10.61 -4.77
C ASP A 34 -5.51 10.86 -3.73
N TYR A 35 -6.09 9.80 -3.16
CA TYR A 35 -7.06 9.94 -2.08
C TYR A 35 -6.44 10.57 -0.83
N ILE A 36 -5.28 10.08 -0.37
CA ILE A 36 -4.58 10.64 0.80
C ILE A 36 -4.23 12.12 0.57
N ASP A 37 -3.69 12.47 -0.59
CA ASP A 37 -3.27 13.84 -0.90
C ASP A 37 -4.45 14.81 -1.08
N SER A 38 -5.62 14.31 -1.45
CA SER A 38 -6.86 15.11 -1.53
C SER A 38 -7.60 15.23 -0.19
N SER A 39 -7.17 14.49 0.84
CA SER A 39 -7.84 14.42 2.13
C SER A 39 -7.25 15.41 3.14
N GLU A 40 -8.11 16.07 3.91
CA GLU A 40 -7.69 16.83 5.10
C GLU A 40 -7.51 15.93 6.35
N PHE A 41 -8.00 14.68 6.29
CA PHE A 41 -8.01 13.76 7.41
C PHE A 41 -6.81 12.81 7.42
N TYR A 42 -6.38 12.35 6.24
CA TYR A 42 -5.24 11.46 6.09
C TYR A 42 -4.00 12.22 5.63
N SER A 43 -2.83 11.81 6.10
CA SER A 43 -1.58 12.37 5.62
C SER A 43 -0.51 11.31 5.45
N ASN A 44 0.40 11.54 4.51
CA ASN A 44 1.57 10.70 4.31
C ASN A 44 2.80 11.30 5.04
N PRO A 45 3.51 10.51 5.88
CA PRO A 45 4.75 10.98 6.52
C PRO A 45 5.90 11.19 5.52
N VAL A 46 5.88 10.53 4.36
CA VAL A 46 6.85 10.74 3.27
C VAL A 46 6.43 11.97 2.46
N ARG A 47 7.04 13.11 2.79
CA ARG A 47 6.69 14.42 2.21
C ARG A 47 7.12 14.56 0.75
N ASP A 48 8.29 14.05 0.38
CA ASP A 48 8.72 14.05 -1.01
C ASP A 48 7.95 13.00 -1.82
N LYS A 49 7.08 13.46 -2.73
CA LYS A 49 6.27 12.60 -3.58
C LYS A 49 7.12 11.67 -4.46
N LYS A 50 8.33 12.07 -4.85
CA LYS A 50 9.22 11.25 -5.69
C LYS A 50 9.84 10.08 -4.94
N SER A 51 9.90 10.17 -3.61
CA SER A 51 10.46 9.13 -2.74
C SER A 51 9.40 8.15 -2.20
N ARG A 52 8.13 8.31 -2.61
CA ARG A 52 7.01 7.45 -2.21
C ARG A 52 7.11 6.08 -2.87
N SER A 53 6.91 5.02 -2.08
CA SER A 53 7.00 3.64 -2.54
C SER A 53 5.75 3.20 -3.30
N LEU A 54 5.93 2.39 -4.34
CA LEU A 54 4.81 1.76 -5.05
C LEU A 54 4.19 0.58 -4.27
N CYS A 55 4.93 0.02 -3.30
CA CYS A 55 4.57 -1.22 -2.62
C CYS A 55 4.06 -0.99 -1.20
N ASN A 56 4.62 -0.01 -0.48
CA ASN A 56 4.35 0.21 0.93
C ASN A 56 3.98 1.67 1.15
N ILE A 57 2.72 1.91 1.50
CA ILE A 57 2.14 3.25 1.58
C ILE A 57 1.83 3.56 3.06
N PRO A 58 2.77 4.14 3.82
CA PRO A 58 2.47 4.57 5.18
C PRO A 58 1.54 5.79 5.14
N PHE A 59 0.54 5.82 6.00
CA PHE A 59 -0.30 7.00 6.20
C PHE A 59 -0.78 7.03 7.65
N ILE A 60 -1.13 8.23 8.12
CA ILE A 60 -1.65 8.49 9.46
C ILE A 60 -2.91 9.34 9.34
N THR A 61 -3.76 9.26 10.35
CA THR A 61 -4.87 10.19 10.55
C THR A 61 -4.39 11.44 11.32
N ILE A 62 -5.32 12.31 11.72
CA ILE A 62 -5.02 13.53 12.48
C ILE A 62 -4.49 13.25 13.90
N ASN A 63 -4.72 12.08 14.47
CA ASN A 63 -4.20 11.71 15.80
C ASN A 63 -4.16 10.18 16.02
N LYS A 64 -3.47 9.77 17.09
CA LYS A 64 -3.23 8.36 17.40
C LYS A 64 -4.50 7.57 17.75
N ASP A 65 -5.49 8.21 18.39
CA ASP A 65 -6.73 7.52 18.79
C ASP A 65 -7.55 7.14 17.55
N LEU A 66 -7.54 8.01 16.53
CA LEU A 66 -8.18 7.75 15.25
C LEU A 66 -7.42 6.74 14.40
N ASP A 67 -6.09 6.66 14.50
CA ASP A 67 -5.32 5.56 13.90
C ASP A 67 -5.73 4.20 14.50
N GLU A 68 -5.87 4.13 15.82
CA GLU A 68 -6.26 2.91 16.53
C GLU A 68 -7.71 2.51 16.20
N LYS A 69 -8.62 3.50 16.12
CA LYS A 69 -10.00 3.29 15.66
C LYS A 69 -10.05 2.80 14.21
N PHE A 70 -9.30 3.42 13.31
CA PHE A 70 -9.22 3.02 11.90
C PHE A 70 -8.77 1.56 11.76
N VAL A 71 -7.70 1.16 12.45
CA VAL A 71 -7.19 -0.22 12.41
C VAL A 71 -8.24 -1.20 12.93
N LYS A 72 -8.94 -0.87 14.01
CA LYS A 72 -10.01 -1.72 14.55
C LYS A 72 -11.14 -1.92 13.55
N GLU A 73 -11.72 -0.84 13.05
CA GLU A 73 -12.87 -0.90 12.13
C GLU A 73 -12.50 -1.55 10.78
N ALA A 74 -11.31 -1.27 10.27
CA ALA A 74 -10.84 -1.91 9.04
C ALA A 74 -10.60 -3.42 9.24
N THR A 75 -10.11 -3.84 10.42
CA THR A 75 -9.99 -5.27 10.77
C THR A 75 -11.36 -5.96 10.80
N GLU A 76 -12.37 -5.33 11.38
CA GLU A 76 -13.76 -5.85 11.41
C GLU A 76 -14.33 -5.98 9.98
N ARG A 77 -13.89 -5.14 9.03
CA ARG A 77 -14.23 -5.21 7.60
C ARG A 77 -13.35 -6.17 6.79
N GLY A 78 -12.46 -6.91 7.44
CA GLY A 78 -11.62 -7.93 6.80
C GLY A 78 -10.27 -7.44 6.28
N PHE A 79 -9.91 -6.17 6.49
CA PHE A 79 -8.57 -5.67 6.17
C PHE A 79 -7.58 -6.15 7.23
N LYS A 80 -6.63 -7.00 6.83
CA LYS A 80 -5.62 -7.57 7.73
C LYS A 80 -4.27 -6.92 7.51
N ASN A 81 -3.43 -6.91 8.55
CA ASN A 81 -2.03 -6.48 8.50
C ASN A 81 -1.80 -5.03 8.04
N ILE A 82 -2.77 -4.14 8.30
CA ILE A 82 -2.70 -2.71 7.97
C ILE A 82 -2.11 -1.84 9.10
N LYS A 83 -1.89 -2.42 10.29
CA LYS A 83 -1.27 -1.70 11.40
C LYS A 83 0.19 -1.42 11.06
N GLY A 84 0.55 -0.14 10.97
CA GLY A 84 1.92 0.29 10.67
C GLY A 84 2.94 -0.14 11.73
N HIS A 85 4.20 -0.25 11.33
CA HIS A 85 5.32 -0.50 12.24
C HIS A 85 5.57 0.76 13.08
N ARG A 86 5.53 0.65 14.42
CA ARG A 86 6.00 1.70 15.32
C ARG A 86 7.48 1.44 15.58
N SER A 87 8.36 2.20 14.93
CA SER A 87 9.80 2.26 15.25
C SER A 87 10.06 3.50 16.08
#